data_AF-A0A7L4TGZ7-F1
#
_entry.id   AF-A0A7L4TGZ7-F1
#
_cell.length_a   1.000
_cell.length_b   1.000
_cell.length_c   1.000
_cell.angle_alpha   90.00
_cell.angle_beta   90.00
_cell.angle_gamma   90.00
#
_symmetry.space_group_name_H-M   'P 1'
#
loop_
_entity.id
_entity.type
_entity.pdbx_description
1 polymer ?
#
loop_
_entity_poly.entity_id
_entity_poly.type
_entity_poly.pdbx_seq_one_letter_code
_entity_poly.pdbx_strand_id
1 'polypeptide(L)'
;MDSIIIAPTFILILEVKNLSGTLHFDLEYNQLLRSIQGKEEVFPDPILQVARQEQFLTEWLKQQAFPDMPIYSLILVANPNSKIEVSGGTREQRLKILHLAKVPYVLSELLQKGSPSKLSDKQGEALIKQLMSQHTSYTPNILSYFKIHP
;
A
#
# COMPACT_ATOMS: atom_id res chain seq x y z
N MET A 1 2.69 0.40 5.69
CA MET A 1 3.35 0.80 4.43
C MET A 1 4.55 -0.09 4.26
N ASP A 2 4.46 -1.02 3.31
CA ASP A 2 5.50 -2.01 3.07
C ASP A 2 6.53 -1.50 2.06
N SER A 3 6.08 -0.73 1.07
CA SER A 3 6.97 -0.15 0.06
C SER A 3 6.41 1.15 -0.50
N ILE A 4 7.31 1.98 -1.02
CA ILE A 4 7.00 3.25 -1.68
C ILE A 4 7.82 3.35 -2.96
N ILE A 5 7.19 3.81 -4.04
CA ILE A 5 7.86 4.15 -5.30
C ILE A 5 7.74 5.66 -5.46
N ILE A 6 8.88 6.32 -5.66
CA ILE A 6 8.96 7.75 -5.92
C ILE A 6 9.31 7.94 -7.39
N ALA A 7 8.38 8.49 -8.15
CA ALA A 7 8.59 8.94 -9.51
C ALA A 7 8.67 10.47 -9.53
N PRO A 8 9.28 11.09 -10.56
CA PRO A 8 9.34 12.54 -10.65
C PRO A 8 7.96 13.22 -10.69
N THR A 9 6.91 12.48 -11.06
CA THR A 9 5.54 12.99 -11.29
C THR A 9 4.52 12.53 -10.24
N PHE A 10 4.82 11.49 -9.44
CA PHE A 10 3.91 10.94 -8.43
C PHE A 10 4.65 10.11 -7.39
N ILE A 11 3.96 9.84 -6.28
CA ILE A 11 4.36 8.82 -5.30
C ILE A 11 3.35 7.68 -5.32
N LEU A 12 3.82 6.45 -5.22
CA LEU A 12 2.98 5.26 -5.18
C LEU A 12 3.29 4.45 -3.92
N ILE A 13 2.28 4.33 -3.06
CA ILE A 13 2.30 3.52 -1.84
C ILE A 13 1.87 2.10 -2.19
N LEU A 14 2.63 1.11 -1.74
CA LEU A 14 2.32 -0.31 -1.91
C LEU A 14 2.10 -0.94 -0.52
N GLU A 15 0.90 -1.47 -0.33
CA GLU A 15 0.50 -2.27 0.84
C GLU A 15 0.33 -3.72 0.39
N VAL A 16 1.13 -4.63 0.92
CA VAL A 16 1.24 -6.01 0.43
C VAL A 16 0.59 -6.97 1.41
N LYS A 17 -0.40 -7.73 0.93
CA LYS A 17 -1.03 -8.82 1.66
C LYS A 17 -0.53 -10.15 1.11
N ASN A 18 0.27 -10.86 1.91
CA ASN A 18 0.71 -12.21 1.63
C ASN A 18 -0.10 -13.24 2.43
N LEU A 19 -1.38 -13.37 2.06
CA LEU A 19 -2.33 -14.31 2.67
C LEU A 19 -2.76 -15.34 1.63
N SER A 20 -2.98 -16.58 2.05
CA SER A 20 -3.51 -17.66 1.19
C SER A 20 -5.02 -17.81 1.36
N GLY A 21 -5.71 -18.40 0.39
CA GLY A 21 -7.15 -18.70 0.46
C GLY A 21 -7.98 -17.66 -0.29
N THR A 22 -9.25 -17.53 0.09
CA THR A 22 -10.13 -16.49 -0.47
C THR A 22 -10.03 -15.25 0.39
N LEU A 23 -9.66 -14.12 -0.23
CA LEU A 23 -9.58 -12.81 0.37
C LEU A 23 -10.78 -11.99 -0.10
N HIS A 24 -11.74 -11.80 0.78
CA HIS A 24 -12.93 -11.00 0.51
C HIS A 24 -12.76 -9.60 1.12
N PHE A 25 -12.58 -8.62 0.24
CA PHE A 25 -12.51 -7.21 0.56
C PHE A 25 -13.94 -6.67 0.65
N ASP A 26 -14.43 -6.59 1.88
CA ASP A 26 -15.76 -6.08 2.19
C ASP A 26 -15.66 -4.57 2.45
N LEU A 27 -15.85 -3.80 1.38
CA LEU A 27 -15.71 -2.35 1.38
C LEU A 27 -16.97 -1.66 1.93
N GLU A 28 -18.05 -2.39 2.14
CA GLU A 28 -19.27 -1.88 2.77
C GLU A 28 -19.06 -1.76 4.28
N TYR A 29 -18.49 -2.81 4.89
CA TYR A 29 -18.22 -2.85 6.32
C TYR A 29 -16.78 -2.46 6.69
N ASN A 30 -15.95 -2.13 5.70
CA ASN A 30 -14.53 -1.80 5.87
C ASN A 30 -13.78 -2.90 6.64
N GLN A 31 -13.77 -4.11 6.08
CA GLN A 31 -13.04 -5.24 6.62
C GLN A 31 -12.45 -6.12 5.51
N LEU A 32 -11.41 -6.88 5.85
CA LEU A 32 -10.87 -7.94 4.99
C LEU A 32 -11.16 -9.29 5.64
N LEU A 33 -11.94 -10.12 4.97
CA LEU A 33 -12.22 -11.48 5.40
C LEU A 33 -11.31 -12.45 4.66
N ARG A 34 -10.82 -13.46 5.37
CA ARG A 34 -10.06 -14.57 4.77
C ARG A 34 -10.75 -15.88 5.09
N SER A 35 -11.12 -16.61 4.05
CA SER A 35 -11.64 -17.98 4.19
C SER A 35 -10.59 -18.98 3.72
N ILE A 36 -10.18 -19.90 4.60
CA ILE A 36 -9.23 -20.97 4.28
C ILE A 36 -9.54 -22.22 5.11
N GLN A 37 -9.63 -23.39 4.46
CA GLN A 37 -9.87 -24.68 5.12
C GLN A 37 -11.07 -24.67 6.09
N GLY A 38 -12.17 -24.00 5.71
CA GLY A 38 -13.39 -23.91 6.53
C GLY A 38 -13.29 -22.97 7.74
N LYS A 39 -12.19 -22.23 7.89
CA LYS A 39 -12.04 -21.16 8.89
C LYS A 39 -12.15 -19.80 8.23
N GLU A 40 -12.76 -18.87 8.96
CA GLU A 40 -12.85 -17.46 8.59
C GLU A 40 -12.09 -16.61 9.60
N GLU A 41 -11.27 -15.68 9.08
CA GLU A 41 -10.48 -14.74 9.87
C GLU A 41 -10.80 -13.32 9.39
N VAL A 42 -10.97 -12.39 10.34
CA VAL A 42 -11.23 -10.97 10.06
C VAL A 42 -9.95 -10.18 10.26
N PHE A 43 -9.61 -9.36 9.28
CA PHE A 43 -8.47 -8.46 9.30
C PHE A 43 -8.94 -7.00 9.14
N PRO A 44 -8.16 -6.03 9.66
CA PRO A 44 -8.45 -4.62 9.44
C PRO A 44 -8.42 -4.27 7.95
N ASP A 45 -9.28 -3.35 7.52
CA ASP A 45 -9.41 -3.01 6.11
C ASP A 45 -8.15 -2.36 5.53
N PRO A 46 -7.56 -2.95 4.47
CA PRO A 46 -6.42 -2.37 3.80
C PRO A 46 -6.75 -1.08 3.03
N ILE A 47 -8.00 -0.83 2.62
CA ILE A 47 -8.39 0.44 1.96
C ILE A 47 -8.26 1.61 2.94
N LEU A 48 -8.84 1.48 4.13
CA LEU A 48 -8.66 2.48 5.18
C LEU A 48 -7.19 2.62 5.63
N GLN A 49 -6.41 1.53 5.60
CA GLN A 49 -4.97 1.61 5.89
C GLN A 49 -4.25 2.49 4.88
N VAL A 50 -4.43 2.25 3.58
CA VAL A 50 -3.73 3.03 2.55
C VAL A 50 -4.25 4.47 2.46
N ALA A 51 -5.54 4.72 2.69
CA ALA A 51 -6.09 6.08 2.73
C ALA A 51 -5.44 6.93 3.83
N ARG A 52 -5.24 6.36 5.03
CA ARG A 52 -4.49 7.03 6.11
C ARG A 52 -3.03 7.28 5.72
N GLN A 53 -2.38 6.32 5.06
CA GLN A 53 -1.00 6.47 4.61
C GLN A 53 -0.87 7.59 3.57
N GLU A 54 -1.81 7.68 2.61
CA GLU A 54 -1.87 8.78 1.62
C GLU A 54 -2.01 10.14 2.33
N GLN A 55 -2.92 10.24 3.30
CA GLN A 55 -3.13 11.48 4.05
C GLN A 55 -1.88 11.90 4.83
N PHE A 56 -1.32 11.00 5.64
CA PHE A 56 -0.14 11.33 6.46
C PHE A 56 1.08 11.66 5.62
N LEU A 57 1.29 10.97 4.50
CA LEU A 57 2.41 11.29 3.61
C LEU A 57 2.20 12.65 2.94
N THR A 58 0.98 12.98 2.54
CA THR A 58 0.65 14.31 1.98
C THR A 58 0.95 15.42 2.99
N GLU A 59 0.51 15.25 4.24
CA GLU A 59 0.77 16.22 5.31
C GLU A 59 2.26 16.34 5.61
N TRP A 60 2.97 15.22 5.67
CA TRP A 60 4.41 15.19 5.92
C TRP A 60 5.21 15.87 4.81
N LEU A 61 4.89 15.62 3.53
CA LEU A 61 5.55 16.29 2.40
C LEU A 61 5.40 17.81 2.48
N LYS A 62 4.21 18.29 2.85
CA LYS A 62 3.95 19.73 3.06
C LYS A 62 4.80 20.29 4.20
N GLN A 63 4.89 19.58 5.32
CA GLN A 63 5.72 20.00 6.46
C GLN A 63 7.22 20.05 6.12
N GLN A 64 7.69 19.17 5.24
CA GLN A 64 9.07 19.15 4.76
C GLN A 64 9.32 20.08 3.56
N ALA A 65 8.34 20.89 3.17
CA ALA A 65 8.41 21.83 2.04
C ALA A 65 8.68 21.17 0.67
N PHE A 66 8.24 19.93 0.48
CA PHE A 66 8.21 19.30 -0.85
C PHE A 66 7.03 19.83 -1.68
N PRO A 67 7.14 19.78 -3.03
CA PRO A 67 6.05 20.16 -3.90
C PRO A 67 4.83 19.27 -3.70
N ASP A 68 3.64 19.84 -3.93
CA ASP A 68 2.40 19.06 -3.93
C ASP A 68 2.40 18.08 -5.10
N MET A 69 2.22 16.80 -4.78
CA MET A 69 2.37 15.69 -5.70
C MET A 69 1.20 14.72 -5.58
N PRO A 70 0.76 14.13 -6.70
CA PRO A 70 -0.17 13.01 -6.67
C PRO A 70 0.43 11.85 -5.85
N ILE A 71 -0.32 11.40 -4.84
CA ILE A 71 -0.01 10.18 -4.10
C ILE A 71 -1.09 9.16 -4.43
N TYR A 72 -0.67 8.02 -4.96
CA TYR A 72 -1.51 6.88 -5.24
C TYR A 72 -1.19 5.75 -4.27
N SER A 73 -2.11 4.80 -4.12
CA SER A 73 -1.86 3.57 -3.37
C SER A 73 -2.44 2.35 -4.07
N LEU A 74 -1.77 1.21 -3.86
CA LEU A 74 -2.23 -0.11 -4.28
C LEU A 74 -2.18 -1.07 -3.12
N ILE A 75 -3.17 -1.96 -3.07
CA ILE A 75 -3.25 -3.11 -2.18
C ILE A 75 -2.94 -4.33 -3.01
N LEU A 76 -1.80 -4.94 -2.73
CA LEU A 76 -1.20 -6.00 -3.54
C LEU A 76 -1.38 -7.35 -2.86
N VAL A 77 -2.12 -8.25 -3.49
CA VAL A 77 -2.19 -9.66 -3.07
C VAL A 77 -1.00 -10.40 -3.67
N ALA A 78 -0.01 -10.71 -2.84
CA ALA A 78 1.26 -11.29 -3.28
C ALA A 78 1.17 -12.78 -3.60
N ASN A 79 0.30 -13.53 -2.90
CA ASN A 79 0.13 -14.94 -3.17
C ASN A 79 -0.74 -15.14 -4.43
N PRO A 80 -0.18 -15.67 -5.54
CA PRO A 80 -0.91 -15.82 -6.80
C PRO A 80 -2.03 -16.87 -6.74
N ASN A 81 -1.99 -17.77 -5.76
CA ASN A 81 -3.00 -18.81 -5.57
C ASN A 81 -4.21 -18.35 -4.74
N SER A 82 -4.22 -17.08 -4.33
CA SER A 82 -5.33 -16.53 -3.55
C SER A 82 -6.42 -16.02 -4.46
N LYS A 83 -7.68 -16.19 -4.05
CA LYS A 83 -8.82 -15.62 -4.76
C LYS A 83 -9.12 -14.24 -4.19
N ILE A 84 -9.30 -13.25 -5.06
CA ILE A 84 -9.78 -11.91 -4.66
C ILE A 84 -11.28 -11.84 -4.92
N GLU A 85 -12.04 -11.51 -3.88
CA GLU A 85 -13.44 -11.16 -3.95
C GLU A 85 -13.62 -9.75 -3.38
N VAL A 86 -14.53 -8.96 -3.95
CA VAL A 86 -14.76 -7.59 -3.50
C VAL A 86 -16.26 -7.30 -3.50
N SER A 87 -16.77 -6.75 -2.41
CA SER A 87 -18.14 -6.27 -2.27
C SER A 87 -18.15 -4.77 -1.92
N GLY A 88 -19.16 -4.05 -2.41
CA GLY A 88 -19.31 -2.62 -2.16
C GLY A 88 -18.22 -1.73 -2.77
N GLY A 89 -18.09 -0.54 -2.18
CA GLY A 89 -17.08 0.48 -2.50
C GLY A 89 -17.29 1.22 -3.83
N THR A 90 -16.44 2.23 -4.05
CA THR A 90 -16.37 2.98 -5.32
C THR A 90 -15.53 2.22 -6.35
N ARG A 91 -15.66 2.61 -7.63
CA ARG A 91 -14.79 2.08 -8.69
C ARG A 91 -13.31 2.30 -8.38
N GLU A 92 -12.97 3.46 -7.83
CA GLU A 92 -11.60 3.85 -7.50
C GLU A 92 -11.01 2.95 -6.41
N GLN A 93 -11.77 2.67 -5.35
CA GLN A 93 -11.33 1.76 -4.29
C GLN A 93 -11.07 0.35 -4.83
N ARG A 94 -11.95 -0.18 -5.69
CA ARG A 94 -11.77 -1.50 -6.29
C ARG A 94 -10.54 -1.59 -7.19
N LEU A 95 -10.21 -0.52 -7.91
CA LEU A 95 -9.03 -0.46 -8.78
C LEU A 95 -7.71 -0.48 -8.00
N LYS A 96 -7.73 -0.13 -6.70
CA LYS A 96 -6.55 -0.26 -5.82
C LYS A 96 -6.20 -1.71 -5.48
N ILE A 97 -7.15 -2.66 -5.61
CA ILE A 97 -6.96 -4.05 -5.19
C ILE A 97 -6.57 -4.91 -6.40
N LEU A 98 -5.37 -5.50 -6.36
CA LEU A 98 -4.87 -6.34 -7.45
C LEU A 98 -3.85 -7.38 -6.96
N HIS A 99 -3.64 -8.41 -7.78
CA HIS A 99 -2.47 -9.27 -7.62
C HIS A 99 -1.18 -8.55 -7.96
N LEU A 100 -0.11 -8.89 -7.25
CA LEU A 100 1.23 -8.32 -7.45
C LEU A 100 1.70 -8.35 -8.91
N ALA A 101 1.35 -9.39 -9.67
CA ALA A 101 1.70 -9.54 -11.08
C ALA A 101 1.19 -8.39 -11.98
N LYS A 102 0.20 -7.61 -11.53
CA LYS A 102 -0.37 -6.49 -12.28
C LYS A 102 0.36 -5.16 -12.06
N VAL A 103 1.28 -5.07 -11.09
CA VAL A 103 2.03 -3.84 -10.77
C VAL A 103 2.76 -3.23 -11.97
N PRO A 104 3.50 -3.99 -12.82
CA PRO A 104 4.21 -3.40 -13.95
C PRO A 104 3.27 -2.68 -14.94
N TYR A 105 2.06 -3.20 -15.13
CA TYR A 105 1.06 -2.60 -16.02
C TYR A 105 0.51 -1.29 -15.45
N VAL A 106 0.14 -1.29 -14.15
CA VAL A 106 -0.34 -0.08 -13.46
C VAL A 106 0.76 1.00 -13.44
N LEU A 107 2.01 0.61 -13.18
CA LEU A 107 3.13 1.54 -13.18
C LEU A 107 3.35 2.15 -14.55
N SER A 108 3.28 1.35 -15.62
CA SER A 108 3.38 1.83 -16.99
C SER A 108 2.27 2.82 -17.33
N GLU A 109 1.02 2.55 -16.93
CA GLU A 109 -0.11 3.47 -17.11
C GLU A 109 0.11 4.80 -16.36
N LEU A 110 0.58 4.74 -15.12
CA LEU A 110 0.85 5.95 -14.31
C LEU A 110 1.97 6.81 -14.90
N LEU A 111 3.03 6.18 -15.41
CA LEU A 111 4.14 6.88 -16.07
C LEU A 111 3.70 7.52 -17.39
N GLN A 112 2.83 6.85 -18.16
CA GLN A 112 2.33 7.34 -19.45
C GLN A 112 1.32 8.49 -19.34
N LYS A 113 0.69 8.72 -18.18
CA LYS A 113 -0.24 9.85 -17.96
C LYS A 113 0.41 11.24 -18.17
N GLY A 114 1.73 11.34 -18.33
CA GLY A 114 2.39 12.52 -18.89
C GLY A 114 2.26 13.79 -18.03
N SER A 115 2.04 13.65 -16.73
CA SER A 115 2.02 14.80 -15.82
C SER A 115 3.39 15.49 -15.80
N PRO A 116 3.45 16.82 -15.70
CA PRO A 116 4.73 17.52 -15.61
C PRO A 116 5.49 17.08 -14.36
N SER A 117 6.81 16.94 -14.49
CA SER A 117 7.68 16.58 -13.36
C SER A 117 7.49 17.58 -12.23
N LYS A 118 7.26 17.05 -11.03
CA LYS A 118 7.13 17.81 -9.79
C LYS A 118 8.41 17.78 -8.97
N LEU A 119 9.18 16.71 -9.06
CA LEU A 119 10.49 16.58 -8.45
C LEU A 119 11.60 16.74 -9.50
N SER A 120 12.65 17.45 -9.12
CA SER A 120 13.98 17.28 -9.71
C SER A 120 14.68 16.07 -9.09
N ASP A 121 15.71 15.54 -9.77
CA ASP A 121 16.51 14.42 -9.25
C ASP A 121 17.08 14.71 -7.85
N LYS A 122 17.59 15.94 -7.64
CA LYS A 122 18.09 16.38 -6.33
C LYS A 122 17.00 16.39 -5.24
N GLN A 123 15.78 16.82 -5.57
CA GLN A 123 14.67 16.79 -4.62
C GLN A 123 14.20 15.35 -4.36
N GLY A 124 14.23 14.48 -5.37
CA GLY A 124 13.95 13.05 -5.22
C GLY A 124 14.94 12.36 -4.29
N GLU A 125 16.24 12.60 -4.49
CA GLU A 125 17.29 12.09 -3.60
C GLU A 125 17.15 12.62 -2.16
N ALA A 126 16.86 13.91 -1.99
CA ALA A 126 16.61 14.51 -0.69
C ALA A 126 15.41 13.87 0.02
N LEU A 127 14.31 13.65 -0.71
CA LEU A 127 13.11 12.99 -0.22
C LEU A 127 13.43 11.56 0.26
N ILE A 128 14.13 10.77 -0.56
CA ILE A 128 14.55 9.42 -0.20
C ILE A 128 15.39 9.44 1.08
N LYS A 129 16.36 10.34 1.18
CA LYS A 129 17.23 10.45 2.36
C LYS A 129 16.45 10.80 3.63
N GLN A 130 15.48 11.72 3.55
CA GLN A 130 14.65 12.10 4.69
C GLN A 130 13.70 10.97 5.13
N LEU A 131 13.09 10.27 4.18
CA LEU A 131 12.25 9.11 4.50
C LEU A 131 13.07 8.02 5.20
N MET A 132 14.28 7.74 4.70
CA MET A 132 15.17 6.75 5.31
C MET A 132 15.68 7.15 6.69
N SER A 133 15.94 8.44 6.94
CA SER A 133 16.44 8.91 8.24
C SER A 133 15.35 8.95 9.32
N GLN A 134 14.09 9.09 8.94
CA GLN A 134 12.94 9.12 9.86
C GLN A 134 12.23 7.76 9.97
N HIS A 135 12.60 6.79 9.13
CA HIS A 135 12.09 5.43 9.23
C HIS A 135 12.64 4.73 10.48
N THR A 136 11.74 4.21 11.30
CA THR A 136 12.08 3.29 12.40
C THR A 136 11.55 1.91 12.03
N SER A 137 12.45 0.95 11.82
CA SER A 137 12.05 -0.42 11.50
C SER A 137 11.28 -1.03 12.66
N TYR A 138 10.12 -1.61 12.37
CA TYR A 138 9.35 -2.36 13.36
C TYR A 138 10.03 -3.71 13.60
N THR A 139 10.72 -3.84 14.74
CA THR A 139 11.34 -5.10 15.17
C THR A 139 10.53 -5.70 16.33
N PRO A 140 9.43 -6.42 16.05
CA PRO A 140 8.66 -7.06 17.11
C PRO A 140 9.49 -8.17 17.75
N ASN A 141 9.31 -8.38 19.07
CA ASN A 141 9.85 -9.56 19.72
C ASN A 141 9.09 -10.80 19.22
N ILE A 142 9.65 -11.47 18.21
CA ILE A 142 9.03 -12.63 17.56
C ILE A 142 8.79 -13.79 18.53
N LEU A 143 9.64 -13.96 19.54
CA LEU A 143 9.48 -15.03 20.55
C LEU A 143 8.25 -14.76 21.42
N SER A 144 8.06 -13.52 21.83
CA SER A 144 6.86 -13.10 22.57
C SER A 144 5.61 -13.20 21.71
N TYR A 145 5.70 -12.84 20.43
CA TYR A 145 4.57 -12.88 19.49
C TYR A 145 4.09 -14.31 19.22
N PHE A 146 5.02 -15.24 19.01
CA PHE A 146 4.71 -16.67 18.78
C PHE A 146 4.62 -17.49 20.07
N LYS A 147 4.75 -16.87 21.25
CA LYS A 147 4.75 -17.52 22.57
C LYS A 147 5.74 -18.70 22.66
N ILE A 148 6.93 -18.54 22.07
CA ILE A 148 8.00 -19.54 22.15
C ILE A 148 8.79 -19.26 23.42
N HIS A 149 8.80 -20.23 24.34
CA HIS A 149 9.66 -20.22 25.52
C HIS A 149 10.95 -21.00 25.22
N PRO A 150 12.11 -20.58 25.74
CA PRO A 150 13.38 -21.30 25.58
C PRO A 150 13.37 -22.68 26.25
#